data_AF-A0A0G1WU40-F1
#
_entry.id   AF-A0A0G1WU40-F1
#
_cell.length_a   1.000
_cell.length_b   1.000
_cell.length_c   1.000
_cell.angle_alpha   90.00
_cell.angle_beta   90.00
_cell.angle_gamma   90.00
#
_symmetry.space_group_name_H-M   'P 1'
#
loop_
_entity.id
_entity.type
_entity.pdbx_description
1 polymer ?
#
loop_
_entity_poly.entity_id
_entity_poly.type
_entity_poly.pdbx_seq_one_letter_code
_entity_poly.pdbx_strand_id
1 'polypeptide(L)'
;MRFYSKLLIFLALFALSFAVAPSFARADHCGAPFQTNGGYFFDEFESVEYINGLLAVHFKLKTPYNDGRAWYSDMAFSSDECGNGSTQYLRKQVAIPAGVRYFSFRFTSPTHFEIWDDEAGAPIPLAACIDCAQDVPALPGYYEISFYGLIDGGASTFSSSANRISQNAPDPPVRDNTLPAPPNCQPFQATGFFFDSYERAEYVNGLLNYHFRLQTPYNDGRAWISALRLHDENCLEIWRITPGGDF
;
A
#
# COMPACT_ATOMS: atom_id res chain seq x y z
N MET A 1 3.43 -6.69 -62.07
CA MET A 1 2.97 -7.39 -60.83
C MET A 1 4.11 -7.66 -59.83
N ARG A 2 5.06 -6.74 -59.59
CA ARG A 2 6.14 -6.93 -58.58
C ARG A 2 6.26 -5.80 -57.55
N PHE A 3 5.48 -4.73 -57.71
CA PHE A 3 5.47 -3.58 -56.80
C PHE A 3 4.38 -3.66 -55.73
N TYR A 4 3.30 -4.40 -55.96
CA TYR A 4 2.17 -4.49 -55.01
C TYR A 4 2.43 -5.44 -53.83
N SER A 5 3.34 -6.43 -53.95
CA SER A 5 3.59 -7.36 -52.84
C SER A 5 4.47 -6.77 -51.74
N LYS A 6 5.33 -5.79 -52.05
CA LYS A 6 6.19 -5.12 -51.05
C LYS A 6 5.42 -4.11 -50.20
N LEU A 7 4.39 -3.47 -50.78
CA LEU A 7 3.54 -2.51 -50.05
C LEU A 7 2.61 -3.20 -49.04
N LEU A 8 2.12 -4.41 -49.38
CA LEU A 8 1.27 -5.21 -48.49
C LEU A 8 2.03 -5.79 -47.28
N ILE A 9 3.32 -6.13 -47.44
CA ILE A 9 4.16 -6.61 -46.34
C ILE A 9 4.47 -5.48 -45.34
N PHE A 10 4.68 -4.24 -45.83
CA PHE A 10 4.89 -3.08 -44.96
C PHE A 10 3.63 -2.70 -44.18
N LEU A 11 2.44 -2.82 -44.76
CA LEU A 11 1.16 -2.59 -44.06
C LEU A 11 0.84 -3.68 -43.02
N ALA A 12 1.22 -4.93 -43.28
CA ALA A 12 1.08 -6.02 -42.30
C ALA A 12 2.04 -5.84 -41.10
N LEU A 13 3.26 -5.35 -41.33
CA LEU A 13 4.22 -5.05 -40.26
C LEU A 13 3.83 -3.81 -39.44
N PHE A 14 3.17 -2.82 -40.05
CA PHE A 14 2.67 -1.64 -39.33
C PHE A 14 1.38 -1.93 -38.53
N ALA A 15 0.60 -2.94 -38.94
CA ALA A 15 -0.57 -3.42 -38.20
C ALA A 15 -0.21 -4.29 -36.98
N LEU A 16 0.99 -4.89 -36.95
CA LEU A 16 1.50 -5.66 -35.81
C LEU A 16 2.18 -4.80 -34.73
N SER A 17 2.47 -3.53 -34.99
CA SER A 17 3.01 -2.59 -34.00
C SER A 17 1.96 -1.92 -33.11
N PHE A 18 0.67 -2.17 -33.36
CA PHE A 18 -0.39 -1.91 -32.38
C PHE A 18 -0.70 -3.18 -31.59
N ALA A 19 0.33 -3.87 -31.11
CA ALA A 19 0.17 -4.62 -29.87
C ALA A 19 -0.24 -3.57 -28.84
N VAL A 20 -1.54 -3.56 -28.51
CA VAL A 20 -2.07 -2.88 -27.34
C VAL A 20 -1.20 -3.36 -26.20
N ALA A 21 -0.22 -2.56 -25.81
CA ALA A 21 0.46 -2.79 -24.55
C ALA A 21 -0.67 -2.86 -23.53
N PRO A 22 -0.75 -3.93 -22.71
CA PRO A 22 -1.73 -3.97 -21.65
C PRO A 22 -1.55 -2.67 -20.86
N SER A 23 -2.55 -1.80 -20.93
CA SER A 23 -2.59 -0.61 -20.12
C SER A 23 -2.90 -1.12 -18.73
N PHE A 24 -1.86 -1.45 -17.96
CA PHE A 24 -2.02 -1.73 -16.55
C PHE A 24 -2.77 -0.55 -15.96
N ALA A 25 -3.99 -0.78 -15.47
CA ALA A 25 -4.69 0.20 -14.67
C ALA A 25 -3.76 0.55 -13.50
N ARG A 26 -3.28 1.79 -13.46
CA ARG A 26 -2.45 2.27 -12.37
C ARG A 26 -3.28 2.21 -11.10
N ALA A 27 -2.76 1.51 -10.09
CA ALA A 27 -3.31 1.50 -8.74
C ALA A 27 -3.69 2.91 -8.27
N ASP A 28 -4.81 3.05 -7.56
CA ASP A 28 -5.13 4.30 -6.89
C ASP A 28 -4.05 4.56 -5.82
N HIS A 29 -3.61 5.82 -5.74
CA HIS A 29 -2.71 6.27 -4.68
C HIS A 29 -3.51 6.41 -3.39
N CYS A 30 -3.11 5.70 -2.34
CA CYS A 30 -3.90 5.59 -1.12
C CYS A 30 -3.51 6.63 -0.06
N GLY A 31 -2.49 7.44 -0.34
CA GLY A 31 -2.01 8.51 0.54
C GLY A 31 -2.75 9.82 0.35
N ALA A 32 -3.13 10.45 1.48
CA ALA A 32 -3.24 11.89 1.52
C ALA A 32 -1.83 12.52 1.41
N PRO A 33 -1.70 13.77 0.94
CA PRO A 33 -0.43 14.49 1.04
C PRO A 33 0.01 14.64 2.50
N PHE A 34 1.30 14.89 2.73
CA PHE A 34 1.81 15.18 4.06
C PHE A 34 1.01 16.30 4.74
N GLN A 35 0.70 16.09 6.02
CA GLN A 35 -0.02 17.05 6.84
C GLN A 35 0.54 17.05 8.26
N THR A 36 0.66 18.24 8.84
CA THR A 36 0.71 18.38 10.30
C THR A 36 -0.64 18.90 10.76
N ASN A 37 -1.23 18.30 11.80
CA ASN A 37 -2.45 18.86 12.40
C ASN A 37 -2.10 19.91 13.47
N GLY A 38 -1.17 20.81 13.12
CA GLY A 38 -0.59 21.77 14.04
C GLY A 38 0.20 21.15 15.19
N GLY A 39 0.46 21.98 16.20
CA GLY A 39 1.19 21.59 17.40
C GLY A 39 2.62 22.10 17.43
N TYR A 40 3.28 21.81 18.55
CA TYR A 40 4.53 22.46 18.93
C TYR A 40 5.78 21.65 18.53
N PHE A 41 5.64 20.35 18.24
CA PHE A 41 6.77 19.41 18.17
C PHE A 41 7.27 19.15 16.74
N PHE A 42 6.36 18.81 15.83
CA PHE A 42 6.70 18.49 14.43
C PHE A 42 6.68 19.75 13.54
N ASP A 43 7.66 19.88 12.64
CA ASP A 43 7.74 20.93 11.62
C ASP A 43 6.91 20.53 10.39
N GLU A 44 6.42 21.51 9.63
CA GLU A 44 5.63 21.25 8.41
C GLU A 44 6.57 20.93 7.24
N PHE A 45 7.22 19.77 7.33
CA PHE A 45 8.24 19.34 6.38
C PHE A 45 8.19 17.82 6.17
N GLU A 46 8.08 17.45 4.90
CA GLU A 46 8.36 16.11 4.39
C GLU A 46 9.21 16.23 3.13
N SER A 47 10.20 15.35 2.99
CA SER A 47 10.86 15.08 1.72
C SER A 47 10.96 13.58 1.51
N VAL A 48 10.75 13.12 0.28
CA VAL A 48 10.79 11.69 -0.07
C VAL A 48 11.84 11.49 -1.14
N GLU A 49 12.72 10.51 -0.92
CA GLU A 49 13.69 10.07 -1.92
C GLU A 49 13.85 8.54 -1.91
N TYR A 50 14.57 8.02 -2.91
CA TYR A 50 14.95 6.61 -2.97
C TYR A 50 16.46 6.48 -2.94
N ILE A 51 17.00 5.97 -1.83
CA ILE A 51 18.43 5.73 -1.65
C ILE A 51 18.70 4.28 -1.99
N ASN A 52 19.54 4.04 -3.01
CA ASN A 52 19.78 2.69 -3.55
C ASN A 52 18.48 1.96 -3.98
N GLY A 53 17.49 2.72 -4.45
CA GLY A 53 16.19 2.18 -4.89
C GLY A 53 15.21 1.84 -3.76
N LEU A 54 15.53 2.18 -2.51
CA LEU A 54 14.69 1.98 -1.33
C LEU A 54 14.24 3.30 -0.72
N LEU A 55 13.03 3.33 -0.18
CA LEU A 55 12.38 4.52 0.33
C LEU A 55 13.13 5.14 1.52
N ALA A 56 13.32 6.45 1.46
CA ALA A 56 13.67 7.30 2.59
C ALA A 56 12.65 8.44 2.71
N VAL A 57 12.09 8.64 3.90
CA VAL A 57 11.14 9.71 4.20
C VAL A 57 11.72 10.60 5.30
N HIS A 58 11.93 11.87 4.98
CA HIS A 58 12.60 12.86 5.80
C HIS A 58 11.58 13.76 6.49
N PHE A 59 11.81 13.99 7.77
CA PHE A 59 10.98 14.79 8.66
C PHE A 59 11.85 15.77 9.44
N LYS A 60 11.16 16.66 10.16
CA LYS A 60 11.82 17.70 10.92
C LYS A 60 11.10 18.02 12.22
N LEU A 61 11.88 18.24 13.27
CA LEU A 61 11.39 18.70 14.57
C LEU A 61 11.49 20.23 14.69
N LYS A 62 10.62 20.82 15.50
CA LYS A 62 10.66 22.24 15.86
C LYS A 62 11.63 22.47 17.02
N THR A 63 12.40 23.54 16.96
CA THR A 63 13.20 24.04 18.09
C THR A 63 12.31 24.91 19.00
N PRO A 64 12.41 24.80 20.34
CA PRO A 64 13.40 24.06 21.15
C PRO A 64 12.99 22.62 21.50
N TYR A 65 12.02 22.03 20.81
CA TYR A 65 11.42 20.74 21.17
C TYR A 65 12.15 19.51 20.61
N ASN A 66 13.24 19.70 19.89
CA ASN A 66 14.25 18.68 19.61
C ASN A 66 15.07 18.35 20.87
N ASP A 67 14.40 17.99 21.96
CA ASP A 67 14.97 17.89 23.31
C ASP A 67 15.20 16.45 23.81
N GLY A 68 15.04 15.44 22.94
CA GLY A 68 15.28 14.04 23.27
C GLY A 68 14.08 13.28 23.80
N ARG A 69 12.92 13.94 23.99
CA ARG A 69 11.73 13.25 24.49
C ARG A 69 11.17 12.27 23.47
N ALA A 70 10.55 11.21 23.98
CA ALA A 70 9.95 10.17 23.16
C ALA A 70 8.54 10.54 22.68
N TRP A 71 8.18 10.07 21.50
CA TRP A 71 6.87 10.20 20.86
C TRP A 71 6.46 8.87 20.22
N TYR A 72 5.21 8.71 19.79
CA TYR A 72 4.75 7.50 19.12
C TYR A 72 4.72 7.68 17.61
N SER A 73 5.34 6.75 16.89
CA SER A 73 5.19 6.59 15.45
C SER A 73 4.33 5.36 15.16
N ASP A 74 3.34 5.51 14.30
CA ASP A 74 2.56 4.44 13.71
C ASP A 74 2.96 4.31 12.24
N MET A 75 3.37 3.11 11.80
CA MET A 75 3.52 2.80 10.38
C MET A 75 2.26 2.10 9.88
N ALA A 76 1.68 2.58 8.79
CA ALA A 76 0.54 1.98 8.12
C ALA A 76 0.94 1.44 6.74
N PHE A 77 0.22 0.40 6.30
CA PHE A 77 0.40 -0.25 5.01
C PHE A 77 -0.93 -0.21 4.25
N SER A 78 -0.89 0.15 2.97
CA SER A 78 -2.07 0.26 2.11
C SER A 78 -1.86 -0.54 0.82
N SER A 79 -2.84 -1.37 0.46
CA SER A 79 -2.90 -1.98 -0.88
C SER A 79 -3.48 -0.99 -1.89
N ASP A 80 -3.44 -1.36 -3.17
CA ASP A 80 -4.01 -0.63 -4.31
C ASP A 80 -5.53 -0.41 -4.29
N GLU A 81 -6.26 -1.09 -3.40
CA GLU A 81 -7.71 -0.89 -3.26
C GLU A 81 -8.05 0.19 -2.21
N CYS A 82 -7.05 0.75 -1.52
CA CYS A 82 -7.19 1.76 -0.46
C CYS A 82 -8.25 1.45 0.62
N GLY A 83 -8.72 0.19 0.66
CA GLY A 83 -9.85 -0.25 1.46
C GLY A 83 -9.45 -0.62 2.87
N ASN A 84 -10.45 -0.68 3.77
CA ASN A 84 -10.39 -0.95 5.21
C ASN A 84 -9.71 -2.28 5.66
N GLY A 85 -8.98 -2.99 4.81
CA GLY A 85 -8.22 -4.19 5.15
C GLY A 85 -6.79 -3.85 5.57
N SER A 86 -6.52 -3.86 6.88
CA SER A 86 -5.20 -3.77 7.54
C SER A 86 -4.35 -2.54 7.27
N THR A 87 -4.71 -1.44 7.90
CA THR A 87 -3.68 -0.67 8.60
C THR A 87 -3.18 -1.51 9.78
N GLN A 88 -2.27 -2.45 9.52
CA GLN A 88 -1.44 -2.96 10.61
C GLN A 88 -0.57 -1.80 11.08
N TYR A 89 -1.05 -1.07 12.09
CA TYR A 89 -0.27 -0.03 12.72
C TYR A 89 0.84 -0.69 13.52
N LEU A 90 2.07 -0.58 13.04
CA LEU A 90 3.24 -0.85 13.87
C LEU A 90 3.47 0.40 14.72
N ARG A 91 2.80 0.44 15.89
CA ARG A 91 3.01 1.51 16.87
C ARG A 91 4.32 1.31 17.60
N LYS A 92 5.13 2.36 17.62
CA LYS A 92 6.45 2.36 18.25
C LYS A 92 6.73 3.65 18.97
N GLN A 93 7.47 3.56 20.08
CA GLN A 93 7.94 4.74 20.78
C GLN A 93 9.32 5.10 20.23
N VAL A 94 9.45 6.28 19.64
CA VAL A 94 10.67 6.80 19.02
C VAL A 94 11.20 7.95 19.86
N ALA A 95 12.51 8.00 20.07
CA ALA A 95 13.19 9.14 20.67
C ALA A 95 14.38 9.53 19.80
N ILE A 96 14.36 10.76 19.29
CA ILE A 96 15.46 11.30 18.48
C ILE A 96 16.42 12.03 19.44
N PRO A 97 17.76 11.85 19.35
CA PRO A 97 18.71 12.49 20.26
C PRO A 97 18.50 14.00 20.39
N ALA A 98 18.71 14.53 21.60
CA ALA A 98 18.55 15.96 21.84
C ALA A 98 19.50 16.78 20.94
N GLY A 99 18.97 17.85 20.34
CA GLY A 99 19.67 18.70 19.39
C GLY A 99 19.41 18.33 17.93
N VAL A 100 19.10 17.07 17.61
CA VAL A 100 18.86 16.63 16.23
C VAL A 100 17.52 17.16 15.73
N ARG A 101 17.55 17.88 14.61
CA ARG A 101 16.37 18.52 14.02
C ARG A 101 15.84 17.77 12.81
N TYR A 102 16.73 17.22 11.99
CA TYR A 102 16.39 16.53 10.74
C TYR A 102 16.62 15.04 10.91
N PHE A 103 15.59 14.25 10.61
CA PHE A 103 15.65 12.80 10.75
C PHE A 103 14.83 12.14 9.65
N SER A 104 15.12 10.89 9.36
CA SER A 104 14.38 10.14 8.34
C SER A 104 14.15 8.70 8.72
N PHE A 105 13.05 8.14 8.22
CA PHE A 105 12.84 6.69 8.19
C PHE A 105 13.39 6.17 6.86
N ARG A 106 14.39 5.29 6.91
CA ARG A 106 15.08 4.78 5.73
C ARG A 106 15.00 3.27 5.66
N PHE A 107 14.46 2.74 4.56
CA PHE A 107 14.51 1.32 4.28
C PHE A 107 15.90 0.93 3.81
N THR A 108 16.51 -0.06 4.49
CA THR A 108 17.79 -0.66 4.09
C THR A 108 17.60 -2.02 3.43
N SER A 109 16.38 -2.57 3.51
CA SER A 109 15.90 -3.68 2.69
C SER A 109 14.37 -3.57 2.51
N PRO A 110 13.73 -4.37 1.64
CA PRO A 110 12.26 -4.38 1.52
C PRO A 110 11.50 -4.71 2.82
N THR A 111 12.20 -5.28 3.81
CA THR A 111 11.60 -5.73 5.08
C THR A 111 12.29 -5.12 6.30
N HIS A 112 13.15 -4.12 6.15
CA HIS A 112 13.88 -3.51 7.27
C HIS A 112 14.05 -2.01 7.06
N PHE A 113 13.78 -1.23 8.10
CA PHE A 113 14.05 0.20 8.11
C PHE A 113 14.79 0.62 9.38
N GLU A 114 15.49 1.74 9.27
CA GLU A 114 16.22 2.41 10.35
C GLU A 114 15.82 3.89 10.39
N ILE A 115 15.87 4.50 11.56
CA ILE A 115 15.74 5.95 11.73
C ILE A 115 17.13 6.56 11.72
N TRP A 116 17.31 7.58 10.88
CA TRP A 116 18.59 8.24 10.67
C TRP A 116 18.59 9.66 11.23
N ASP A 117 19.72 10.06 11.76
CA ASP A 117 20.07 11.46 11.99
C ASP A 117 20.61 11.99 10.66
N ASP A 118 19.82 12.85 10.01
CA ASP A 118 20.17 13.38 8.69
C ASP A 118 21.30 14.40 8.77
N GLU A 119 21.53 15.02 9.93
CA GLU A 119 22.60 16.00 10.15
C GLU A 119 23.94 15.29 10.34
N ALA A 120 23.95 14.15 11.04
CA ALA A 120 25.12 13.29 11.17
C ALA A 120 25.34 12.38 9.96
N GLY A 121 24.31 12.16 9.13
CA GLY A 121 24.35 11.23 8.01
C GLY A 121 24.53 9.77 8.43
N ALA A 122 23.95 9.39 9.56
CA ALA A 122 24.12 8.06 10.17
C ALA A 122 22.83 7.55 10.83
N PRO A 123 22.63 6.23 10.94
CA PRO A 123 21.51 5.67 11.69
C PRO A 123 21.63 6.07 13.18
N ILE A 124 20.51 6.41 13.80
CA ILE A 124 20.45 6.71 15.23
C ILE A 124 20.78 5.42 15.99
N PRO A 125 21.81 5.40 16.86
CA PRO A 125 22.18 4.19 17.58
C PRO A 125 21.04 3.68 18.45
N LEU A 126 20.85 2.36 18.52
CA LEU A 126 19.85 1.71 19.38
C LEU A 126 20.04 2.03 20.88
N ALA A 127 21.27 2.39 21.29
CA ALA A 127 21.54 2.86 22.65
C ALA A 127 20.94 4.24 22.96
N ALA A 128 20.62 5.02 21.91
CA ALA A 128 20.10 6.38 21.98
C ALA A 128 18.62 6.50 21.57
N CYS A 129 17.99 5.40 21.18
CA CYS A 129 16.60 5.39 20.73
C CYS A 129 15.94 4.02 20.91
N ILE A 130 14.68 4.04 21.34
CA ILE A 130 13.83 2.86 21.42
C ILE A 130 13.28 2.56 20.01
N ASP A 131 13.39 1.32 19.55
CA ASP A 131 12.81 0.84 18.29
C ASP A 131 13.21 1.66 17.04
N CYS A 132 14.42 2.24 17.01
CA CYS A 132 14.93 3.01 15.86
C CYS A 132 15.36 2.15 14.66
N ALA A 133 15.30 0.82 14.76
CA ALA A 133 15.50 -0.08 13.63
C ALA A 133 14.55 -1.27 13.78
N GLN A 134 13.90 -1.66 12.70
CA GLN A 134 12.85 -2.67 12.79
C GLN A 134 12.60 -3.40 11.46
N ASP A 135 12.25 -4.68 11.61
CA ASP A 135 11.71 -5.49 10.53
C ASP A 135 10.21 -5.26 10.34
N VAL A 136 9.79 -5.19 9.08
CA VAL A 136 8.38 -5.15 8.66
C VAL A 136 8.03 -6.45 7.92
N PRO A 137 6.75 -6.87 7.89
CA PRO A 137 6.34 -8.03 7.12
C PRO A 137 6.75 -7.92 5.65
N ALA A 138 7.05 -9.05 5.02
CA ALA A 138 7.22 -9.09 3.57
C ALA A 138 5.87 -8.84 2.89
N LEU A 139 5.72 -7.66 2.30
CA LEU A 139 4.52 -7.24 1.56
C LEU A 139 4.80 -7.24 0.05
N PRO A 140 3.77 -7.38 -0.79
CA PRO A 140 3.90 -7.18 -2.22
C PRO A 140 4.41 -5.77 -2.51
N GLY A 141 5.31 -5.63 -3.49
CA GLY A 141 6.00 -4.36 -3.74
C GLY A 141 5.08 -3.18 -4.08
N TYR A 142 3.87 -3.44 -4.58
CA TYR A 142 2.89 -2.41 -4.90
C TYR A 142 2.22 -1.77 -3.67
N TYR A 143 2.42 -2.32 -2.47
CA TYR A 143 1.90 -1.71 -1.24
C TYR A 143 2.59 -0.38 -0.98
N GLU A 144 1.80 0.59 -0.54
CA GLU A 144 2.28 1.88 -0.09
C GLU A 144 2.37 1.89 1.44
N ILE A 145 3.32 2.63 1.97
CA ILE A 145 3.52 2.84 3.40
C ILE A 145 3.42 4.30 3.76
N SER A 146 2.83 4.57 4.92
CA SER A 146 2.79 5.90 5.50
C SER A 146 3.10 5.85 6.99
N PHE A 147 3.54 6.99 7.50
CA PHE A 147 3.88 7.21 8.90
C PHE A 147 2.91 8.20 9.51
N TYR A 148 2.49 7.93 10.72
CA TYR A 148 1.80 8.88 11.57
C TYR A 148 2.62 9.07 12.84
N GLY A 149 2.80 10.30 13.28
CA GLY A 149 3.47 10.62 14.53
C GLY A 149 2.55 11.35 15.48
N LEU A 150 2.66 11.06 16.77
CA LEU A 150 1.94 11.79 17.82
C LEU A 150 2.77 11.88 19.11
N ILE A 151 2.64 12.99 19.81
CA ILE A 151 3.24 13.18 21.14
C ILE A 151 2.20 13.77 22.11
N ASP A 152 2.38 13.53 23.41
CA ASP A 152 1.57 14.09 24.50
C ASP A 152 0.06 13.93 24.29
N GLY A 153 -0.37 12.70 23.97
CA GLY A 153 -1.79 12.40 23.73
C GLY A 153 -2.36 13.04 22.46
N GLY A 154 -1.51 13.42 21.51
CA GLY A 154 -1.92 14.04 20.24
C GLY A 154 -1.83 15.57 20.22
N ALA A 155 -1.14 16.19 21.18
CA ALA A 155 -0.93 17.64 21.22
C ALA A 155 -0.10 18.16 20.03
N SER A 156 0.70 17.29 19.41
CA SER A 156 1.33 17.55 18.11
C SER A 156 1.34 16.25 17.32
N THR A 157 0.98 16.33 16.03
CA THR A 157 0.90 15.15 15.16
C THR A 157 1.34 15.47 13.74
N PHE A 158 1.78 14.44 13.02
CA PHE A 158 1.99 14.49 11.58
C PHE A 158 1.43 13.22 10.92
N SER A 159 1.05 13.32 9.65
CA SER A 159 0.74 12.21 8.76
C SER A 159 1.59 12.37 7.51
N SER A 160 2.34 11.33 7.13
CA SER A 160 3.17 11.32 5.92
C SER A 160 2.36 11.05 4.68
N SER A 161 2.92 11.40 3.52
CA SER A 161 2.46 10.83 2.25
C SER A 161 2.70 9.33 2.23
N ALA A 162 1.89 8.61 1.44
CA ALA A 162 2.06 7.17 1.25
C ALA A 162 3.04 6.90 0.11
N ASN A 163 4.01 5.99 0.27
CA ASN A 163 4.97 5.69 -0.79
C ASN A 163 5.31 4.21 -0.83
N ARG A 164 5.67 3.69 -2.00
CA ARG A 164 6.14 2.30 -2.12
C ARG A 164 7.54 2.18 -1.52
N ILE A 165 7.86 1.02 -0.94
CA ILE A 165 9.20 0.78 -0.36
C ILE A 165 10.29 0.78 -1.44
N SER A 166 9.98 0.31 -2.65
CA SER A 166 10.92 0.23 -3.76
C SER A 166 10.56 1.19 -4.90
N GLN A 167 11.57 1.88 -5.43
CA GLN A 167 11.40 2.88 -6.49
C GLN A 167 10.75 2.33 -7.76
N ASN A 168 11.08 1.09 -8.11
CA ASN A 168 10.59 0.40 -9.30
C ASN A 168 9.71 -0.80 -8.92
N ALA A 169 8.95 -0.66 -7.84
CA ALA A 169 8.01 -1.67 -7.41
C ALA A 169 7.03 -2.02 -8.55
N PRO A 170 6.73 -3.32 -8.76
CA PRO A 170 5.73 -3.73 -9.73
C PRO A 170 4.38 -3.13 -9.39
N ASP A 171 3.55 -2.92 -10.40
CA ASP A 171 2.15 -2.55 -10.20
C ASP A 171 1.35 -3.73 -9.64
N PRO A 172 0.21 -3.47 -8.97
CA PRO A 172 -0.63 -4.54 -8.46
C PRO A 172 -1.15 -5.44 -9.58
N PRO A 173 -1.39 -6.74 -9.30
CA PRO A 173 -1.99 -7.66 -10.25
C PRO A 173 -3.49 -7.38 -10.37
N VAL A 174 -3.86 -6.29 -11.06
CA VAL A 174 -5.25 -5.95 -11.35
C VAL A 174 -5.67 -6.63 -12.65
N ARG A 175 -6.86 -7.24 -12.65
CA ARG A 175 -7.47 -7.73 -13.89
C ARG A 175 -8.18 -6.60 -14.61
N ASP A 176 -7.76 -6.35 -15.84
CA ASP A 176 -8.45 -5.43 -16.75
C ASP A 176 -9.72 -6.10 -17.34
N ASN A 177 -10.67 -5.30 -17.82
CA ASN A 177 -11.90 -5.75 -18.49
C ASN A 177 -12.87 -6.56 -17.61
N THR A 178 -13.07 -6.12 -16.38
CA THR A 178 -13.98 -6.78 -15.44
C THR A 178 -15.40 -6.22 -15.55
N LEU A 179 -16.38 -6.99 -15.06
CA LEU A 179 -17.76 -6.55 -14.95
C LEU A 179 -17.86 -5.34 -14.02
N PRO A 180 -18.73 -4.35 -14.33
CA PRO A 180 -19.02 -3.27 -13.39
C PRO A 180 -19.74 -3.83 -12.17
N ALA A 181 -19.53 -3.19 -11.01
CA ALA A 181 -20.30 -3.52 -9.81
C ALA A 181 -21.81 -3.33 -10.07
N PRO A 182 -22.68 -4.27 -9.64
CA PRO A 182 -24.12 -4.12 -9.79
C PRO A 182 -24.61 -2.85 -9.07
N PRO A 183 -25.40 -1.97 -9.71
CA PRO A 183 -25.73 -0.64 -9.16
C PRO A 183 -26.64 -0.68 -7.94
N ASN A 184 -27.42 -1.74 -7.74
CA ASN A 184 -28.44 -1.82 -6.68
C ASN A 184 -28.05 -2.70 -5.51
N CYS A 185 -27.02 -3.54 -5.68
CA CYS A 185 -26.55 -4.44 -4.63
C CYS A 185 -25.36 -3.79 -3.95
N GLN A 186 -25.34 -3.88 -2.61
CA GLN A 186 -24.23 -3.35 -1.83
C GLN A 186 -22.92 -3.85 -2.45
N PRO A 187 -21.94 -2.95 -2.67
CA PRO A 187 -20.64 -3.37 -3.16
C PRO A 187 -20.02 -4.35 -2.18
N PHE A 188 -19.13 -5.19 -2.69
CA PHE A 188 -18.30 -6.08 -1.89
C PHE A 188 -17.75 -5.38 -0.65
N GLN A 189 -17.83 -6.06 0.48
CA GLN A 189 -17.18 -5.61 1.71
C GLN A 189 -16.35 -6.76 2.28
N ALA A 190 -15.03 -6.56 2.31
CA ALA A 190 -14.14 -7.35 3.14
C ALA A 190 -14.01 -6.70 4.53
N THR A 191 -13.99 -7.52 5.58
CA THR A 191 -13.67 -7.07 6.94
C THR A 191 -12.68 -8.02 7.60
N GLY A 192 -11.87 -7.50 8.51
CA GLY A 192 -10.89 -8.28 9.25
C GLY A 192 -9.49 -8.21 8.65
N PHE A 193 -8.69 -9.24 8.94
CA PHE A 193 -7.25 -9.27 8.63
C PHE A 193 -6.90 -10.23 7.49
N PHE A 194 -7.84 -11.01 6.96
CA PHE A 194 -7.53 -12.12 6.04
C PHE A 194 -7.96 -11.87 4.58
N PHE A 195 -9.07 -11.15 4.36
CA PHE A 195 -9.61 -10.89 3.03
C PHE A 195 -9.32 -9.45 2.61
N ASP A 196 -8.78 -9.28 1.41
CA ASP A 196 -8.59 -7.96 0.79
C ASP A 196 -9.92 -7.46 0.23
N SER A 197 -10.07 -6.14 0.10
CA SER A 197 -11.21 -5.49 -0.56
C SER A 197 -11.22 -5.66 -2.09
N TYR A 198 -10.21 -6.32 -2.65
CA TYR A 198 -10.17 -6.65 -4.07
C TYR A 198 -11.23 -7.70 -4.44
N GLU A 199 -12.26 -7.26 -5.16
CA GLU A 199 -13.20 -8.11 -5.90
C GLU A 199 -13.25 -7.68 -7.36
N ARG A 200 -13.15 -8.64 -8.28
CA ARG A 200 -13.38 -8.46 -9.71
C ARG A 200 -14.13 -9.67 -10.28
N ALA A 201 -14.91 -9.48 -11.34
CA ALA A 201 -15.63 -10.57 -12.00
C ALA A 201 -15.56 -10.47 -13.52
N GLU A 202 -15.69 -11.60 -14.23
CA GLU A 202 -15.72 -11.67 -15.70
C GLU A 202 -16.51 -12.89 -16.18
N TYR A 203 -16.96 -12.88 -17.44
CA TYR A 203 -17.51 -14.08 -18.09
C TYR A 203 -16.46 -14.74 -18.98
N VAL A 204 -16.11 -15.98 -18.68
CA VAL A 204 -15.23 -16.80 -19.51
C VAL A 204 -16.04 -17.95 -20.09
N ASN A 205 -16.15 -18.01 -21.43
CA ASN A 205 -16.96 -19.01 -22.13
C ASN A 205 -18.43 -19.09 -21.64
N GLY A 206 -19.02 -17.94 -21.28
CA GLY A 206 -20.40 -17.86 -20.78
C GLY A 206 -20.58 -18.23 -19.31
N LEU A 207 -19.51 -18.53 -18.57
CA LEU A 207 -19.54 -18.82 -17.15
C LEU A 207 -18.96 -17.66 -16.34
N LEU A 208 -19.59 -17.34 -15.21
CA LEU A 208 -19.16 -16.26 -14.32
C LEU A 208 -17.98 -16.71 -13.47
N ASN A 209 -16.88 -15.95 -13.55
CA ASN A 209 -15.69 -16.13 -12.75
C ASN A 209 -15.52 -14.94 -11.80
N TYR A 210 -15.33 -15.23 -10.51
CA TYR A 210 -14.98 -14.25 -9.50
C TYR A 210 -13.49 -14.35 -9.14
N HIS A 211 -12.90 -13.19 -8.91
CA HIS A 211 -11.51 -13.02 -8.50
C HIS A 211 -11.47 -12.26 -7.19
N PHE A 212 -10.89 -12.91 -6.18
CA PHE A 212 -10.67 -12.33 -4.86
C PHE A 212 -9.18 -12.31 -4.57
N ARG A 213 -8.74 -11.41 -3.70
CA ARG A 213 -7.37 -11.39 -3.19
C ARG A 213 -7.36 -11.63 -1.69
N LEU A 214 -6.38 -12.41 -1.24
CA LEU A 214 -6.10 -12.54 0.19
C LEU A 214 -5.16 -11.42 0.62
N GLN A 215 -5.32 -11.01 1.86
CA GLN A 215 -4.57 -9.91 2.45
C GLN A 215 -3.20 -10.39 2.91
N THR A 216 -2.13 -9.71 2.49
CA THR A 216 -0.75 -10.00 2.96
C THR A 216 -0.51 -9.25 4.27
N PRO A 217 0.21 -9.82 5.27
CA PRO A 217 0.97 -11.09 5.29
C PRO A 217 0.15 -12.33 5.67
N TYR A 218 -1.17 -12.24 5.72
CA TYR A 218 -2.02 -13.28 6.29
C TYR A 218 -2.50 -14.33 5.27
N ASN A 219 -1.99 -14.29 4.04
CA ASN A 219 -2.18 -15.31 3.00
C ASN A 219 -1.38 -16.59 3.30
N ASP A 220 -1.52 -17.13 4.51
CA ASP A 220 -0.71 -18.21 5.09
C ASP A 220 -1.25 -19.63 4.85
N GLY A 221 -2.26 -19.77 3.98
CA GLY A 221 -2.83 -21.06 3.61
C GLY A 221 -3.77 -21.68 4.64
N ARG A 222 -4.17 -20.95 5.70
CA ARG A 222 -5.19 -21.41 6.64
C ARG A 222 -6.52 -21.74 5.94
N ALA A 223 -7.28 -22.65 6.52
CA ALA A 223 -8.63 -22.96 6.03
C ALA A 223 -9.60 -21.80 6.32
N TRP A 224 -10.57 -21.60 5.44
CA TRP A 224 -11.70 -20.68 5.64
C TRP A 224 -12.99 -21.30 5.12
N ILE A 225 -14.12 -20.77 5.60
CA ILE A 225 -15.44 -21.13 5.10
C ILE A 225 -15.84 -20.09 4.07
N SER A 226 -16.25 -20.54 2.89
CA SER A 226 -16.91 -19.72 1.89
C SER A 226 -18.37 -20.12 1.74
N ALA A 227 -19.20 -19.24 1.20
CA ALA A 227 -20.54 -19.59 0.77
C ALA A 227 -20.89 -18.78 -0.49
N LEU A 228 -21.51 -19.43 -1.46
CA LEU A 228 -22.12 -18.77 -2.60
C LEU A 228 -23.52 -18.32 -2.19
N ARG A 229 -23.78 -17.01 -2.30
CA ARG A 229 -25.11 -16.43 -2.05
C ARG A 229 -25.68 -15.92 -3.36
N LEU A 230 -26.86 -16.41 -3.71
CA LEU A 230 -27.62 -15.93 -4.85
C LEU A 230 -28.58 -14.85 -4.36
N HIS A 231 -28.57 -13.73 -5.06
CA HIS A 231 -29.46 -12.62 -4.79
C HIS A 231 -30.37 -12.39 -6.00
N ASP A 232 -31.57 -11.87 -5.75
CA ASP A 232 -32.47 -11.40 -6.80
C ASP A 232 -32.14 -9.95 -7.24
N GLU A 233 -32.97 -9.39 -8.12
CA GLU A 233 -32.83 -8.01 -8.62
C GLU A 233 -32.94 -6.93 -7.54
N ASN A 234 -33.52 -7.27 -6.38
CA ASN A 234 -33.66 -6.39 -5.22
C ASN A 234 -32.56 -6.64 -4.18
N CYS A 235 -31.57 -7.47 -4.53
CA CYS A 235 -30.44 -7.82 -3.69
C CYS A 235 -30.84 -8.55 -2.40
N LEU A 236 -31.97 -9.26 -2.44
CA LEU A 236 -32.40 -10.15 -1.37
C LEU A 236 -31.78 -11.54 -1.59
N GLU A 237 -31.17 -12.09 -0.54
CA GLU A 237 -30.61 -13.44 -0.56
C GLU A 237 -31.76 -14.45 -0.75
N ILE A 238 -31.78 -15.12 -1.90
CA ILE A 238 -32.77 -16.14 -2.24
C ILE A 238 -32.25 -17.55 -1.99
N TRP A 239 -30.94 -17.74 -2.00
CA TRP A 239 -30.33 -19.04 -1.77
C TRP A 239 -28.86 -18.92 -1.33
N ARG A 240 -28.42 -19.85 -0.49
CA ARG A 240 -27.03 -19.96 -0.03
C ARG A 240 -26.54 -21.39 -0.15
N ILE A 241 -25.38 -21.55 -0.79
CA ILE A 241 -24.64 -22.80 -0.88
C ILE A 241 -23.36 -22.63 -0.05
N THR A 242 -23.20 -23.42 0.99
CA THR A 242 -21.92 -23.52 1.71
C THR A 242 -21.23 -24.78 1.19
N PRO A 243 -20.10 -24.68 0.47
CA PRO A 243 -19.36 -25.87 0.05
C PRO A 243 -19.03 -26.70 1.30
N GLY A 244 -19.46 -27.97 1.30
CA GLY A 244 -19.21 -28.86 2.42
C GLY A 244 -17.72 -29.13 2.54
N GLY A 245 -17.11 -28.66 3.63
CA GLY A 245 -15.84 -29.15 4.11
C GLY A 245 -16.09 -29.85 5.43
N ASP A 246 -15.90 -31.16 5.47
CA ASP A 246 -15.63 -31.83 6.73
C ASP A 246 -14.31 -31.23 7.25
N PHE A 247 -14.39 -30.45 8.33
CA PHE A 247 -13.24 -29.86 9.01
C PHE A 247 -12.58 -30.87 9.94
#